data_AF-A0A257NF82-F1
#
_entry.id   AF-A0A257NF82-F1
#
_cell.length_a   1.000
_cell.length_b   1.000
_cell.length_c   1.000
_cell.angle_alpha   90.00
_cell.angle_beta   90.00
_cell.angle_gamma   90.00
#
_symmetry.space_group_name_H-M   'P 1'
#
loop_
_entity.id
_entity.type
_entity.pdbx_description
1 polymer ?
#
loop_
_entity_poly.entity_id
_entity_poly.type
_entity_poly.pdbx_seq_one_letter_code
_entity_poly.pdbx_strand_id
1 'polypeptide(L)'
;RGLSCRKGWWRYSRHPNYFFEWLHWFAYPLMGWGGDYQYWLWLAPVLMFCFLYWFTGIPFTEQQALRSRGEDYRLYQKTTSMFFPWWPGT
;
A
#
# COMPACT_ATOMS: atom_id res chain seq x y z
N ARG A 1 23.69 -9.66 -0.43
CA ARG A 1 22.24 -9.96 -0.46
C ARG A 1 21.60 -9.23 0.70
N GLY A 2 20.66 -8.30 0.46
CA GLY A 2 20.00 -7.51 1.51
C GLY A 2 18.73 -8.19 2.02
N LEU A 3 18.51 -8.19 3.34
CA LEU A 3 17.34 -8.78 3.99
C LEU A 3 16.10 -7.87 3.87
N SER A 4 14.91 -8.47 3.80
CA SER A 4 13.61 -7.76 3.86
C SER A 4 13.47 -7.02 5.20
N CYS A 5 13.21 -5.71 5.13
CA CYS A 5 12.99 -4.93 6.35
C CYS A 5 11.63 -5.32 6.93
N ARG A 6 11.62 -5.92 8.12
CA ARG A 6 10.41 -6.33 8.85
C ARG A 6 10.23 -5.55 10.16
N LYS A 7 10.84 -4.38 10.27
CA LYS A 7 10.77 -3.52 11.46
C LYS A 7 9.71 -2.43 11.27
N GLY A 8 9.02 -2.08 12.35
CA GLY A 8 8.00 -1.02 12.37
C GLY A 8 6.82 -1.34 11.46
N TRP A 9 6.38 -0.36 10.67
CA TRP A 9 5.23 -0.47 9.76
C TRP A 9 5.38 -1.53 8.68
N TRP A 10 6.61 -1.80 8.25
CA TRP A 10 6.91 -2.88 7.30
C TRP A 10 6.64 -4.28 7.89
N ARG A 11 6.43 -4.42 9.20
CA ARG A 11 5.94 -5.68 9.77
C ARG A 11 4.47 -5.95 9.42
N TYR A 12 3.67 -4.89 9.34
CA TYR A 12 2.21 -4.95 9.23
C TYR A 12 1.71 -4.84 7.78
N SER A 13 2.42 -4.09 6.94
CA SER A 13 2.14 -4.00 5.51
C SER A 13 3.44 -4.07 4.72
N ARG A 14 3.41 -4.72 3.56
CA ARG A 14 4.53 -4.76 2.63
C ARG A 14 4.75 -3.44 1.93
N HIS A 15 3.75 -2.56 1.92
CA HIS A 15 3.81 -1.24 1.33
C HIS A 15 3.06 -0.20 2.20
N PRO A 16 3.52 0.06 3.44
CA PRO A 16 2.88 1.03 4.33
C PRO A 16 2.89 2.44 3.73
N ASN A 17 3.90 2.77 2.93
CA ASN A 17 3.97 4.05 2.22
C ASN A 17 2.76 4.28 1.30
N TYR A 18 2.36 3.26 0.52
CA TYR A 18 1.21 3.36 -0.37
C TYR A 18 -0.11 3.44 0.39
N PHE A 19 -0.20 2.77 1.54
CA PHE A 19 -1.35 2.93 2.42
C PHE A 19 -1.48 4.37 2.94
N PHE A 20 -0.39 4.99 3.39
CA PHE A 20 -0.42 6.38 3.87
C PHE A 20 -0.66 7.38 2.74
N GLU A 21 -0.15 7.11 1.54
CA GLU A 21 -0.47 7.90 0.36
C GLU A 21 -1.97 7.83 0.08
N TRP A 22 -2.56 6.64 -0.03
CA TRP A 22 -4.01 6.48 -0.18
C TRP A 22 -4.81 7.14 0.95
N LEU A 23 -4.36 7.03 2.20
CA LEU A 23 -5.00 7.68 3.35
C LEU A 23 -4.96 9.21 3.24
N HIS A 24 -3.85 9.78 2.77
CA HIS A 24 -3.73 11.22 2.51
C HIS A 24 -4.79 11.70 1.51
N TRP A 25 -5.14 10.88 0.50
CA TRP A 25 -6.16 11.28 -0.48
C TRP A 25 -7.56 11.44 0.09
N PHE A 26 -7.85 10.92 1.29
CA PHE A 26 -9.09 11.23 2.01
C PHE A 26 -9.12 12.67 2.55
N ALA A 27 -7.99 13.36 2.63
CA ALA A 27 -7.96 14.77 3.01
C ALA A 27 -8.73 15.65 2.02
N TYR A 28 -8.71 15.33 0.72
CA TYR A 28 -9.41 16.11 -0.31
C TYR A 28 -10.94 16.11 -0.16
N PRO A 29 -11.64 14.96 -0.04
CA PRO A 29 -13.08 14.97 0.22
C PRO A 29 -13.44 15.58 1.58
N LEU A 30 -12.57 15.48 2.59
CA LEU A 30 -12.77 16.14 3.88
C LEU A 30 -12.62 17.66 3.79
N MET A 31 -11.67 18.17 2.99
CA MET A 31 -11.48 19.61 2.77
C MET A 31 -12.61 20.23 1.96
N GLY A 32 -13.16 19.51 0.99
CA GLY A 32 -14.30 19.97 0.18
C GLY A 32 -15.67 19.68 0.79
N TRP A 33 -15.73 19.30 2.07
CA TRP A 33 -16.97 18.99 2.77
C TRP A 33 -17.92 20.20 2.76
N GLY A 34 -19.14 20.01 2.27
CA GLY A 34 -20.13 21.08 2.14
C GLY A 34 -20.08 21.87 0.83
N GLY A 35 -19.18 21.52 -0.10
CA GLY A 35 -19.19 22.06 -1.47
C GLY A 35 -20.13 21.29 -2.41
N ASP A 36 -20.57 21.94 -3.49
CA ASP A 36 -21.49 21.37 -4.49
C ASP A 36 -20.95 20.08 -5.13
N TYR A 37 -19.62 19.93 -5.20
CA TYR A 37 -18.94 18.79 -5.80
C TYR A 37 -18.33 17.81 -4.79
N GLN A 38 -18.73 17.86 -3.51
CA GLN A 38 -18.14 17.00 -2.46
C GLN A 38 -18.13 15.50 -2.81
N TYR A 39 -19.18 15.02 -3.50
CA TYR A 39 -19.29 13.62 -3.91
C TYR A 39 -18.26 13.23 -4.99
N TRP A 40 -17.89 14.17 -5.86
CA TRP A 40 -16.87 13.94 -6.90
C TRP A 40 -15.46 13.83 -6.29
N LEU A 41 -15.20 14.49 -5.16
CA LEU A 41 -13.91 14.41 -4.48
C LEU A 41 -13.64 13.02 -3.90
N TRP A 42 -14.67 12.22 -3.62
CA TRP A 42 -14.52 10.81 -3.22
C TRP A 42 -13.97 9.92 -4.35
N LEU A 43 -14.04 10.35 -5.62
CA LEU A 43 -13.37 9.62 -6.70
C LEU A 43 -11.85 9.68 -6.56
N ALA A 44 -11.29 10.70 -5.91
CA ALA A 44 -9.85 10.86 -5.77
C ALA A 44 -9.19 9.69 -4.99
N PRO A 45 -9.62 9.34 -3.75
CA PRO A 45 -9.06 8.18 -3.05
C PRO A 45 -9.37 6.85 -3.73
N VAL A 46 -10.50 6.72 -4.45
CA VAL A 46 -10.85 5.50 -5.20
C VAL A 46 -9.92 5.31 -6.40
N LEU A 47 -9.73 6.35 -7.22
CA LEU A 47 -8.81 6.31 -8.34
C LEU A 47 -7.38 6.07 -7.85
N MET A 48 -6.97 6.72 -6.76
CA MET A 48 -5.66 6.47 -6.17
C MET A 48 -5.48 5.02 -5.72
N PHE A 49 -6.48 4.43 -5.06
CA PHE A 49 -6.44 3.01 -4.71
C PHE A 49 -6.27 2.11 -5.94
N CYS A 50 -7.05 2.34 -6.99
CA CYS A 50 -6.94 1.58 -8.24
C CYS A 50 -5.56 1.74 -8.89
N PHE A 51 -5.00 2.95 -8.90
CA PHE A 51 -3.64 3.20 -9.38
C PHE A 51 -2.62 2.41 -8.57
N LEU A 52 -2.64 2.51 -7.23
CA LEU A 52 -1.68 1.83 -6.36
C LEU A 52 -1.78 0.31 -6.42
N TYR A 53 -3.00 -0.21 -6.46
CA TYR A 53 -3.26 -1.64 -6.42
C TYR A 53 -3.01 -2.32 -7.77
N TRP A 54 -3.39 -1.69 -8.90
CA TRP A 54 -3.31 -2.30 -10.22
C TRP A 54 -2.21 -1.73 -11.13
N PHE A 55 -1.88 -0.45 -11.03
CA PHE A 55 -1.11 0.24 -12.08
C PHE A 55 0.32 0.63 -11.68
N THR A 56 0.57 1.11 -10.45
CA THR A 56 1.78 1.92 -10.20
C THR A 56 2.99 1.17 -9.70
N GLY A 57 2.88 -0.04 -9.14
CA GLY A 57 4.13 -0.70 -8.77
C GLY A 57 4.13 -1.88 -7.84
N ILE A 58 3.11 -2.16 -7.04
CA ILE A 58 3.16 -3.29 -6.10
C ILE A 58 3.58 -4.60 -6.80
N PRO A 59 2.92 -5.08 -7.87
CA PRO A 59 3.31 -6.33 -8.53
C PRO A 59 4.72 -6.26 -9.14
N PHE A 60 5.12 -5.14 -9.73
CA PHE A 60 6.46 -4.99 -10.33
C PHE A 60 7.57 -4.95 -9.27
N THR A 61 7.34 -4.22 -8.18
CA THR A 61 8.30 -4.08 -7.08
C THR A 61 8.42 -5.40 -6.31
N GLU A 62 7.30 -6.11 -6.11
CA GLU A 62 7.29 -7.46 -5.54
C GLU A 62 8.03 -8.47 -6.43
N GLN A 63 7.83 -8.43 -7.75
CA GLN A 63 8.59 -9.29 -8.69
C GLN A 63 10.09 -9.02 -8.64
N GLN A 64 10.51 -7.76 -8.56
CA GLN A 64 11.92 -7.40 -8.43
C GLN A 64 12.49 -7.79 -7.06
N ALA A 65 11.70 -7.66 -5.98
CA ALA A 65 12.07 -8.11 -4.64
C ALA A 65 12.21 -9.64 -4.57
N LEU A 66 11.31 -10.38 -5.22
CA LEU A 66 11.41 -11.83 -5.40
C LEU A 66 12.69 -12.23 -6.16
N ARG A 67 13.04 -11.53 -7.24
CA ARG A 67 14.27 -11.81 -8.00
C ARG A 67 15.54 -11.53 -7.18
N SER A 68 15.54 -10.48 -6.37
CA SER A 68 16.74 -10.06 -5.63
C SER A 68 16.93 -10.75 -4.28
N ARG A 69 15.83 -11.06 -3.57
CA ARG A 69 15.83 -11.60 -2.19
C ARG A 69 15.33 -13.04 -2.10
N GLY A 70 14.68 -13.56 -3.15
CA GLY A 70 14.28 -14.96 -3.26
C GLY A 70 13.34 -15.42 -2.14
N GLU A 71 13.73 -16.50 -1.46
CA GLU A 71 12.93 -17.16 -0.43
C GLU A 71 12.64 -16.28 0.81
N ASP A 72 13.53 -15.35 1.16
CA ASP A 72 13.28 -14.41 2.28
C ASP A 72 12.04 -13.54 2.01
N TYR A 73 11.90 -13.06 0.77
CA TYR A 73 10.75 -12.25 0.38
C TYR A 73 9.48 -13.08 0.21
N ARG A 74 9.58 -14.34 -0.23
CA ARG A 74 8.43 -15.26 -0.27
C ARG A 74 7.87 -15.51 1.12
N LEU A 75 8.72 -15.72 2.11
CA LEU A 75 8.28 -15.88 3.49
C LEU A 75 7.60 -14.59 3.99
N TYR A 76 8.17 -13.44 3.68
CA TYR A 76 7.61 -12.14 4.01
C TYR A 76 6.22 -11.89 3.34
N GLN A 77 6.02 -12.34 2.09
CA GLN A 77 4.71 -12.28 1.42
C GLN A 77 3.65 -13.14 2.12
N LYS A 78 4.02 -14.25 2.74
CA LYS A 78 3.10 -15.13 3.47
C LYS A 78 2.69 -14.55 4.83
N THR A 79 3.62 -13.89 5.51
CA THR A 79 3.38 -13.39 6.87
C THR A 79 2.78 -11.99 6.90
N THR A 80 3.05 -11.15 5.89
CA THR A 80 2.73 -9.71 5.95
C THR A 80 1.75 -9.32 4.85
N SER A 81 0.71 -8.55 5.19
CA SER A 81 -0.31 -8.05 4.25
C SER A 81 0.29 -7.17 3.15
N MET A 82 -0.31 -7.17 1.95
CA MET A 82 0.21 -6.42 0.80
C MET A 82 0.08 -4.90 0.95
N PHE A 83 -1.10 -4.42 1.36
CA PHE A 83 -1.46 -3.01 1.32
C PHE A 83 -1.96 -2.51 2.68
N PHE A 84 -3.05 -3.09 3.18
CA PHE A 84 -3.61 -2.72 4.48
C PHE A 84 -2.68 -3.19 5.62
N PRO A 85 -2.31 -2.31 6.57
CA PRO A 85 -1.55 -2.71 7.75
C PRO A 85 -2.39 -3.67 8.58
N TRP A 86 -2.03 -4.95 8.53
CA TRP A 86 -2.74 -6.02 9.23
C TRP A 86 -1.77 -6.81 10.10
N TRP A 87 -2.30 -7.48 11.11
CA TRP A 87 -1.48 -8.30 12.00
C TRP A 87 -0.77 -9.39 11.19
N PRO A 88 0.56 -9.52 11.32
CA PRO A 88 1.30 -10.51 10.56
C PRO A 88 0.91 -11.92 11.01
N GLY A 89 0.71 -12.82 10.04
CA GLY A 89 0.54 -14.24 10.30
C GLY A 89 1.84 -14.87 10.80
N THR A 90 1.72 -15.89 11.65
CA THR A 90 2.82 -16.74 12.14
C THR A 90 3.38 -17.62 11.04
#